data_AF-A0A4Q5Y8S1-F1
#
_entry.id   AF-A0A4Q5Y8S1-F1
#
_cell.length_a   1.000
_cell.length_b   1.000
_cell.length_c   1.000
_cell.angle_alpha   90.00
_cell.angle_beta   90.00
_cell.angle_gamma   90.00
#
_symmetry.space_group_name_H-M   'P 1'
#
loop_
_entity.id
_entity.type
_entity.pdbx_description
1 polymer ?
#
loop_
_entity_poly.entity_id
_entity_poly.type
_entity_poly.pdbx_seq_one_letter_code
_entity_poly.pdbx_strand_id
1 'polypeptide(L)'
;YDVVVIGLHNLNRFPANNFGMSAAAGYLVRKVQQSNKTVTMLFGNPYAVAQVCDAPVLVVCYEDDAATHQKAADLLYGRYFAKGKLPVTVCGPFTYGFGLTEKRMLRTVRPEDVGLNKTKLVAIDSIVEDAIRQQAIPGAVVLVAKDGKIAYEKAYGYLGYDSTEEVYPQTIYDLASVTKVMATTVSLMRLYDQGKLKLDKKLGEYLPWVKGTNKESLTVRDILLHQAGLKSFIPFYRETIDLNPDGSPRNSVYVPKADSFHTMRVAANMYMRDDWMDTIYRRIVQSEVVGKGKYVYSDNDFIFLGKIVEAIAGMTLDEYVRKEFYEPLQMHATGFKPLYRFSANRIAPTEDDLLFRKQLI
;
A
#
# COMPACT_ATOMS: atom_id res chain seq x y z
N TYR A 1 5.81 -11.15 -21.62
CA TYR A 1 5.92 -11.12 -20.15
C TYR A 1 6.65 -9.85 -19.75
N ASP A 2 6.20 -9.15 -18.71
CA ASP A 2 6.88 -7.92 -18.26
C ASP A 2 8.22 -8.22 -17.58
N VAL A 3 8.33 -9.40 -16.95
CA VAL A 3 9.56 -9.95 -16.34
C VAL A 3 9.56 -11.48 -16.53
N VAL A 4 10.72 -12.07 -16.79
CA VAL A 4 10.94 -13.53 -16.83
C VAL A 4 11.79 -13.94 -15.63
N VAL A 5 11.30 -14.88 -14.82
CA VAL A 5 12.05 -15.45 -13.70
C VAL A 5 12.78 -16.71 -14.17
N ILE A 6 14.09 -16.76 -14.00
CA ILE A 6 14.95 -17.89 -14.38
C ILE A 6 15.42 -18.55 -13.08
N GLY A 7 14.98 -19.78 -12.80
CA GLY A 7 15.49 -20.59 -11.70
C GLY A 7 16.59 -21.54 -12.17
N LEU A 8 17.78 -21.47 -11.57
CA LEU A 8 18.87 -22.41 -11.79
C LEU A 8 18.94 -23.37 -10.61
N HIS A 9 18.60 -24.63 -10.86
CA HIS A 9 18.48 -25.69 -9.85
C HIS A 9 19.40 -26.87 -10.18
N ASN A 10 19.55 -27.78 -9.23
CA ASN A 10 20.30 -29.03 -9.29
C ASN A 10 21.75 -28.81 -9.74
N LEU A 11 22.36 -27.70 -9.31
CA LEU A 11 23.76 -27.40 -9.58
C LEU A 11 24.65 -28.25 -8.67
N ASN A 12 25.72 -28.80 -9.23
CA ASN A 12 26.68 -29.58 -8.48
C ASN A 12 27.40 -28.72 -7.44
N ARG A 13 27.77 -29.35 -6.32
CA ARG A 13 28.59 -28.68 -5.28
C ARG A 13 30.00 -28.35 -5.76
N PHE A 14 30.54 -29.09 -6.72
CA PHE A 14 31.90 -28.94 -7.22
C PHE A 14 31.93 -28.18 -8.55
N PRO A 15 32.99 -27.39 -8.82
CA PRO A 15 33.08 -26.56 -10.03
C PRO A 15 33.25 -27.35 -11.33
N ALA A 16 33.52 -28.65 -11.24
CA ALA A 16 33.69 -29.51 -12.41
C ALA A 16 32.50 -29.39 -13.38
N ASN A 17 32.82 -29.32 -14.68
CA ASN A 17 31.83 -29.17 -15.75
C ASN A 17 30.84 -28.02 -15.51
N ASN A 18 31.33 -26.84 -15.10
CA ASN A 18 30.51 -25.66 -14.85
C ASN A 18 29.39 -25.92 -13.82
N PHE A 19 29.73 -26.60 -12.72
CA PHE A 19 28.76 -27.01 -11.70
C PHE A 19 27.61 -27.87 -12.26
N GLY A 20 27.87 -28.63 -13.32
CA GLY A 20 26.86 -29.45 -14.00
C GLY A 20 25.94 -28.69 -14.97
N MET A 21 26.15 -27.38 -15.18
CA MET A 21 25.36 -26.61 -16.13
C MET A 21 25.78 -26.91 -17.57
N SER A 22 24.84 -27.39 -18.39
CA SER A 22 25.10 -27.70 -19.80
C SER A 22 25.30 -26.42 -20.63
N ALA A 23 26.07 -26.54 -21.72
CA ALA A 23 26.27 -25.43 -22.65
C ALA A 23 24.94 -24.91 -23.25
N ALA A 24 23.99 -25.82 -23.50
CA ALA A 24 22.66 -25.47 -23.97
C ALA A 24 21.86 -24.67 -22.92
N ALA A 25 21.91 -25.07 -21.65
CA ALA A 25 21.27 -24.33 -20.56
C ALA A 25 21.88 -22.92 -20.42
N GLY A 26 23.21 -22.81 -20.43
CA GLY A 26 23.89 -21.52 -20.38
C GLY A 26 23.55 -20.61 -21.58
N TYR A 27 23.45 -21.18 -22.78
CA TYR A 27 23.03 -20.44 -23.97
C TYR A 27 21.59 -19.94 -23.84
N LEU A 28 20.67 -20.79 -23.37
CA LEU A 28 19.27 -20.42 -23.15
C LEU A 28 19.16 -19.26 -22.15
N VAL A 29 19.82 -19.36 -21.00
CA VAL A 29 19.81 -18.31 -19.97
C VAL A 29 20.26 -16.97 -20.57
N ARG A 30 21.40 -16.95 -21.27
CA ARG A 30 21.91 -15.73 -21.91
C ARG A 30 20.93 -15.17 -22.95
N LYS A 31 20.31 -16.03 -23.77
CA LYS A 31 19.32 -15.59 -24.77
C LYS A 31 18.06 -15.02 -24.14
N VAL A 32 17.59 -15.59 -23.03
CA VAL A 32 16.44 -15.05 -22.30
C VAL A 32 16.78 -13.71 -21.67
N GLN A 33 17.95 -13.57 -21.06
CA GLN A 33 18.45 -12.32 -20.45
C GLN A 33 18.63 -11.18 -21.47
N GLN A 34 19.06 -11.49 -22.70
CA GLN A 34 19.26 -10.47 -23.76
C GLN A 34 17.94 -9.92 -24.32
N SER A 35 16.89 -10.74 -24.33
CA SER A 35 15.61 -10.39 -24.98
C SER A 35 14.52 -9.96 -24.00
N ASN A 36 14.74 -10.11 -22.68
CA ASN A 36 13.71 -9.86 -21.67
C ASN A 36 14.30 -9.17 -20.44
N LYS A 37 13.44 -8.50 -19.67
CA LYS A 37 13.76 -8.16 -18.28
C LYS A 37 13.74 -9.45 -17.47
N THR A 38 14.83 -9.78 -16.80
CA THR A 38 14.96 -11.06 -16.10
C THR A 38 15.35 -10.91 -14.64
N VAL A 39 14.83 -11.78 -13.79
CA VAL A 39 15.37 -12.08 -12.46
C VAL A 39 15.94 -13.49 -12.50
N THR A 40 17.24 -13.64 -12.27
CA THR A 40 17.91 -14.94 -12.19
C THR A 40 18.03 -15.34 -10.72
N MET A 41 17.45 -16.49 -10.37
CA MET A 41 17.55 -17.09 -9.05
C MET A 41 18.45 -18.31 -9.14
N LEU A 42 19.57 -18.29 -8.43
CA LEU A 42 20.52 -19.39 -8.40
C LEU A 42 20.37 -20.14 -7.08
N PHE A 43 20.06 -21.44 -7.14
CA PHE A 43 19.87 -22.29 -5.97
C PHE A 43 21.09 -23.18 -5.72
N GLY A 44 21.49 -23.28 -4.45
CA GLY A 44 22.65 -24.05 -4.00
C GLY A 44 23.95 -23.23 -3.96
N ASN A 45 24.96 -23.65 -4.73
CA ASN A 45 26.33 -23.17 -4.55
C ASN A 45 26.55 -21.74 -5.11
N PRO A 46 26.89 -20.74 -4.28
CA PRO A 46 27.10 -19.36 -4.73
C PRO A 46 28.26 -19.19 -5.73
N TYR A 47 29.24 -20.10 -5.78
CA TYR A 47 30.30 -20.05 -6.80
C TYR A 47 29.77 -20.31 -8.22
N ALA A 48 28.60 -20.94 -8.37
CA ALA A 48 27.99 -21.16 -9.68
C ALA A 48 27.46 -19.87 -10.32
N VAL A 49 27.43 -18.74 -9.58
CA VAL A 49 27.20 -17.40 -10.14
C VAL A 49 28.18 -17.07 -11.27
N ALA A 50 29.35 -17.72 -11.32
CA ALA A 50 30.30 -17.62 -12.42
C ALA A 50 29.67 -17.93 -13.81
N GLN A 51 28.57 -18.68 -13.83
CA GLN A 51 27.86 -19.05 -15.06
C GLN A 51 26.87 -17.98 -15.55
N VAL A 52 26.57 -16.98 -14.70
CA VAL A 52 25.56 -15.94 -14.93
C VAL A 52 26.05 -14.56 -14.46
N CYS A 53 27.33 -14.27 -14.65
CA CYS A 53 27.94 -13.00 -14.25
C CYS A 53 27.27 -11.76 -14.86
N ASP A 54 26.64 -11.93 -16.01
CA ASP A 54 25.95 -10.86 -16.74
C ASP A 54 24.47 -10.73 -16.36
N ALA A 55 24.00 -11.46 -15.33
CA ALA A 55 22.61 -11.39 -14.88
C ALA A 55 22.27 -9.96 -14.40
N PRO A 56 21.26 -9.30 -15.00
CA PRO A 56 20.88 -7.93 -14.61
C PRO A 56 20.35 -7.83 -13.18
N VAL A 57 19.60 -8.85 -12.74
CA VAL A 57 19.12 -9.01 -11.37
C VAL A 57 19.40 -10.46 -10.96
N LEU A 58 20.14 -10.62 -9.87
CA LEU A 58 20.57 -11.92 -9.35
C LEU A 58 20.11 -12.07 -7.90
N VAL A 59 19.42 -13.18 -7.62
CA VAL A 59 19.14 -13.66 -6.26
C VAL A 59 19.90 -14.96 -6.06
N VAL A 60 20.75 -15.01 -5.04
CA VAL A 60 21.46 -16.23 -4.66
C VAL A 60 20.74 -16.86 -3.47
N CYS A 61 20.19 -18.04 -3.73
CA CYS A 61 19.52 -18.91 -2.79
C CYS A 61 20.52 -20.00 -2.37
N TYR A 62 21.02 -19.95 -1.14
CA TYR A 62 22.17 -20.78 -0.73
C TYR A 62 21.88 -22.28 -0.58
N GLU A 63 20.62 -22.68 -0.77
CA GLU A 63 20.18 -24.07 -0.75
C GLU A 63 19.22 -24.31 -1.92
N ASP A 64 18.99 -25.59 -2.24
CA ASP A 64 18.09 -26.02 -3.30
C ASP A 64 17.08 -27.03 -2.77
N ASP A 65 16.24 -26.54 -1.84
CA ASP A 65 15.20 -27.30 -1.19
C ASP A 65 13.85 -26.57 -1.21
N ALA A 66 12.79 -27.28 -0.87
CA ALA A 66 11.42 -26.76 -0.92
C ALA A 66 11.23 -25.50 -0.03
N ALA A 67 11.90 -25.44 1.13
CA ALA A 67 11.81 -24.29 2.02
C ALA A 67 12.45 -23.04 1.38
N THR A 68 13.59 -23.22 0.72
CA THR A 68 14.31 -22.15 0.03
C THR A 68 13.58 -21.71 -1.23
N HIS A 69 12.94 -22.63 -1.95
CA HIS A 69 12.07 -22.30 -3.08
C HIS A 69 10.88 -21.44 -2.65
N GLN A 70 10.23 -21.80 -1.53
CA GLN A 70 9.16 -20.99 -0.97
C GLN A 70 9.65 -19.61 -0.57
N LYS A 71 10.82 -19.51 0.09
CA LYS A 71 11.39 -18.21 0.47
C LYS A 71 11.84 -17.37 -0.72
N ALA A 72 12.31 -18.01 -1.79
CA ALA A 72 12.62 -17.36 -3.05
C ALA A 72 11.36 -16.74 -3.68
N ALA A 73 10.25 -17.50 -3.72
CA ALA A 73 8.96 -16.99 -4.18
C ALA A 73 8.46 -15.84 -3.29
N ASP A 74 8.51 -16.00 -1.96
CA ASP A 74 8.14 -14.95 -0.99
C ASP A 74 8.93 -13.64 -1.23
N LEU A 75 10.23 -13.74 -1.55
CA LEU A 75 11.06 -12.57 -1.89
C LEU A 75 10.57 -11.89 -3.18
N LEU A 76 10.26 -12.65 -4.23
CA LEU A 76 9.74 -12.13 -5.49
C LEU A 76 8.39 -11.42 -5.30
N TYR A 77 7.55 -11.94 -4.41
CA TYR A 77 6.28 -11.31 -4.03
C TYR A 77 6.46 -10.13 -3.06
N GLY A 78 7.68 -9.81 -2.64
CA GLY A 78 7.98 -8.71 -1.73
C GLY A 78 7.47 -8.95 -0.30
N ARG A 79 7.35 -10.21 0.12
CA ARG A 79 6.93 -10.58 1.48
C ARG A 79 7.97 -10.31 2.54
N TYR A 80 9.23 -10.19 2.13
CA TYR A 80 10.34 -9.73 2.95
C TYR A 80 11.43 -9.16 2.06
N PHE A 81 12.35 -8.41 2.67
CA PHE A 81 13.51 -7.85 1.98
C PHE A 81 14.71 -8.78 2.05
N ALA A 82 15.50 -8.85 0.98
CA ALA A 82 16.78 -9.56 0.99
C ALA A 82 17.71 -8.96 2.06
N LYS A 83 18.27 -9.83 2.91
CA LYS A 83 19.17 -9.45 4.01
C LYS A 83 20.62 -9.88 3.78
N GLY A 84 20.86 -10.68 2.75
CA GLY A 84 22.17 -11.28 2.47
C GLY A 84 23.05 -10.45 1.56
N LYS A 85 24.35 -10.63 1.72
CA LYS A 85 25.39 -10.24 0.76
C LYS A 85 26.16 -11.49 0.35
N LEU A 86 26.81 -11.46 -0.79
CA LEU A 86 27.63 -12.57 -1.28
C LEU A 86 28.75 -12.88 -0.27
N PRO A 87 28.88 -14.13 0.21
CA PRO A 87 29.93 -14.54 1.13
C PRO A 87 31.22 -14.95 0.40
N VAL A 88 31.25 -14.81 -0.93
CA VAL A 88 32.34 -15.26 -1.81
C VAL A 88 32.58 -14.25 -2.92
N THR A 89 33.79 -14.24 -3.47
CA THR A 89 34.12 -13.53 -4.72
C THR A 89 34.02 -14.52 -5.88
N VAL A 90 33.32 -14.14 -6.95
CA VAL A 90 33.04 -15.06 -8.06
C VAL A 90 33.52 -14.52 -9.40
N CYS A 91 33.04 -13.34 -9.82
CA CYS A 91 33.40 -12.74 -11.10
C CYS A 91 33.06 -11.24 -11.13
N GLY A 92 33.77 -10.49 -11.98
CA GLY A 92 33.48 -9.08 -12.30
C GLY A 92 32.96 -8.25 -11.10
N PRO A 93 31.68 -7.83 -11.11
CA PRO A 93 31.08 -7.03 -10.04
C PRO A 93 30.72 -7.81 -8.77
N PHE A 94 30.67 -9.15 -8.83
CA PHE A 94 30.21 -10.03 -7.75
C PHE A 94 31.38 -10.49 -6.86
N THR A 95 31.83 -9.56 -6.02
CA THR A 95 32.86 -9.80 -5.00
C THR A 95 32.27 -10.14 -3.63
N TYR A 96 33.10 -10.61 -2.71
CA TYR A 96 32.74 -10.75 -1.30
C TYR A 96 32.11 -9.46 -0.76
N GLY A 97 30.98 -9.59 -0.05
CA GLY A 97 30.23 -8.47 0.51
C GLY A 97 29.36 -7.69 -0.49
N PHE A 98 29.37 -8.06 -1.77
CA PHE A 98 28.48 -7.47 -2.77
C PHE A 98 27.02 -7.92 -2.55
N GLY A 99 26.08 -7.01 -2.72
CA GLY A 99 24.65 -7.31 -2.60
C GLY A 99 23.83 -6.12 -2.13
N LEU A 100 22.55 -6.14 -2.47
CA LEU A 100 21.57 -5.15 -2.03
C LEU A 100 20.95 -5.63 -0.71
N THR A 101 21.12 -4.84 0.35
CA THR A 101 20.37 -5.01 1.59
C THR A 101 19.47 -3.81 1.75
N GLU A 102 18.16 -4.02 1.90
CA GLU A 102 17.23 -2.92 2.13
C GLU A 102 17.58 -2.23 3.45
N LYS A 103 17.79 -0.91 3.38
CA LYS A 103 18.02 -0.09 4.57
C LYS A 103 16.67 0.29 5.14
N ARG A 104 16.18 -0.46 6.13
CA ARG A 104 15.09 0.04 6.97
C ARG A 104 15.56 1.30 7.68
N MET A 105 14.72 2.33 7.68
CA MET A 105 15.00 3.58 8.39
C MET A 105 15.20 3.34 9.90
N LEU A 106 14.37 2.49 10.50
CA LEU A 106 14.47 2.10 11.91
C LEU A 106 15.11 0.71 12.01
N ARG A 107 16.15 0.59 12.84
CA ARG A 107 16.79 -0.69 13.14
C ARG A 107 15.99 -1.49 14.16
N THR A 108 16.02 -2.81 14.05
CA THR A 108 15.48 -3.72 15.07
C THR A 108 16.47 -3.89 16.22
N VAL A 109 15.98 -3.89 17.45
CA VAL A 109 16.76 -4.09 18.68
C VAL A 109 16.00 -5.00 19.64
N ARG A 110 16.67 -5.47 20.70
CA ARG A 110 15.96 -6.19 21.77
C ARG A 110 15.13 -5.17 22.57
N PRO A 111 13.94 -5.55 23.08
CA PRO A 111 13.12 -4.66 23.90
C PRO A 111 13.89 -3.99 25.05
N GLU A 112 14.77 -4.73 25.71
CA GLU A 112 15.54 -4.27 26.85
C GLU A 112 16.52 -3.14 26.48
N ASP A 113 17.02 -3.12 25.24
CA ASP A 113 17.96 -2.10 24.74
C ASP A 113 17.31 -0.70 24.61
N VAL A 114 15.98 -0.63 24.68
CA VAL A 114 15.19 0.61 24.73
C VAL A 114 14.36 0.71 26.01
N GLY A 115 14.67 -0.09 27.04
CA GLY A 115 13.98 -0.08 28.32
C GLY A 115 12.52 -0.53 28.24
N LEU A 116 12.18 -1.40 27.29
CA LEU A 116 10.90 -2.10 27.24
C LEU A 116 11.03 -3.47 27.89
N ASN A 117 9.96 -3.92 28.56
CA ASN A 117 9.91 -5.23 29.18
C ASN A 117 9.46 -6.28 28.16
N LYS A 118 10.37 -7.18 27.75
CA LYS A 118 10.08 -8.25 26.80
C LYS A 118 8.89 -9.14 27.21
N THR A 119 8.80 -9.51 28.48
CA THR A 119 7.70 -10.35 28.98
C THR A 119 6.34 -9.66 28.82
N LYS A 120 6.28 -8.34 28.98
CA LYS A 120 5.04 -7.59 28.71
C LYS A 120 4.71 -7.55 27.21
N LEU A 121 5.70 -7.48 26.33
CA LEU A 121 5.47 -7.51 24.89
C LEU A 121 4.97 -8.87 24.41
N VAL A 122 5.36 -9.98 25.07
CA VAL A 122 4.82 -11.32 24.76
C VAL A 122 3.30 -11.38 24.99
N ALA A 123 2.73 -10.57 25.88
CA ALA A 123 1.27 -10.53 26.08
C ALA A 123 0.51 -10.08 24.82
N ILE A 124 1.16 -9.36 23.89
CA ILE A 124 0.59 -8.99 22.59
C ILE A 124 0.19 -10.23 21.80
N ASP A 125 1.02 -11.29 21.84
CA ASP A 125 0.75 -12.54 21.12
C ASP A 125 -0.60 -13.12 21.52
N SER A 126 -0.82 -13.25 22.83
CA SER A 126 -2.08 -13.82 23.35
C SER A 126 -3.30 -12.98 22.99
N ILE A 127 -3.18 -11.66 22.92
CA ILE A 127 -4.31 -10.77 22.59
C ILE A 127 -4.66 -10.89 21.11
N VAL A 128 -3.66 -10.87 20.23
CA VAL A 128 -3.88 -10.98 18.78
C VAL A 128 -4.37 -12.37 18.42
N GLU A 129 -3.78 -13.42 19.00
CA GLU A 129 -4.19 -14.81 18.76
C GLU A 129 -5.61 -15.09 19.29
N ASP A 130 -6.01 -14.47 20.40
CA ASP A 130 -7.39 -14.54 20.89
C ASP A 130 -8.37 -13.84 19.94
N ALA A 131 -8.03 -12.64 19.45
CA ALA A 131 -8.87 -11.93 18.48
C ALA A 131 -9.03 -12.72 17.17
N ILE A 132 -7.97 -13.40 16.70
CA ILE A 132 -8.04 -14.29 15.53
C ILE A 132 -8.91 -15.51 15.82
N ARG A 133 -8.69 -16.18 16.96
CA ARG A 133 -9.48 -17.35 17.37
C ARG A 133 -10.97 -17.03 17.49
N GLN A 134 -11.32 -15.84 17.97
CA GLN A 134 -12.70 -15.36 18.09
C GLN A 134 -13.27 -14.79 16.78
N GLN A 135 -12.50 -14.83 15.69
CA GLN A 135 -12.87 -14.27 14.40
C GLN A 135 -13.25 -12.78 14.45
N ALA A 136 -12.57 -12.00 15.31
CA ALA A 136 -12.68 -10.54 15.32
C ALA A 136 -11.82 -9.90 14.21
N ILE A 137 -10.69 -10.54 13.88
CA ILE A 137 -9.81 -10.20 12.76
C ILE A 137 -9.24 -11.49 12.15
N PRO A 138 -8.98 -11.56 10.83
CA PRO A 138 -8.36 -12.75 10.22
C PRO A 138 -6.83 -12.80 10.45
N GLY A 139 -6.22 -11.64 10.65
CA GLY A 139 -4.78 -11.49 10.84
C GLY A 139 -4.40 -10.03 11.09
N ALA A 140 -3.15 -9.80 11.50
CA ALA A 140 -2.63 -8.48 11.83
C ALA A 140 -1.11 -8.40 11.76
N VAL A 141 -0.59 -7.17 11.70
CA VAL A 141 0.81 -6.86 11.98
C VAL A 141 0.85 -5.89 13.17
N VAL A 142 1.67 -6.20 14.17
CA VAL A 142 1.90 -5.31 15.31
C VAL A 142 3.37 -4.88 15.34
N LEU A 143 3.61 -3.57 15.37
CA LEU A 143 4.93 -2.96 15.48
C LEU A 143 5.01 -2.06 16.70
N VAL A 144 6.06 -2.23 17.52
CA VAL A 144 6.39 -1.35 18.65
C VAL A 144 7.78 -0.76 18.42
N ALA A 145 7.85 0.56 18.37
CA ALA A 145 9.10 1.30 18.27
C ALA A 145 9.26 2.29 19.43
N LYS A 146 10.50 2.43 19.91
CA LYS A 146 10.90 3.40 20.93
C LYS A 146 12.31 3.92 20.61
N ASP A 147 12.53 5.22 20.79
CA ASP A 147 13.80 5.90 20.53
C ASP A 147 14.36 5.62 19.11
N GLY A 148 13.48 5.65 18.11
CA GLY A 148 13.83 5.39 16.71
C GLY A 148 14.28 3.95 16.41
N LYS A 149 13.92 2.99 17.26
CA LYS A 149 14.29 1.58 17.10
C LYS A 149 13.06 0.70 17.26
N ILE A 150 12.97 -0.34 16.44
CA ILE A 150 11.88 -1.32 16.50
C ILE A 150 12.26 -2.36 17.55
N ALA A 151 11.46 -2.45 18.61
CA ALA A 151 11.63 -3.44 19.68
C ALA A 151 10.79 -4.70 19.46
N TYR A 152 9.74 -4.58 18.64
CA TYR A 152 8.80 -5.65 18.34
C TYR A 152 8.18 -5.43 16.98
N GLU A 153 8.12 -6.48 16.17
CA GLU A 153 7.37 -6.50 14.91
C GLU A 153 7.01 -7.95 14.60
N LYS A 154 5.72 -8.26 14.57
CA LYS A 154 5.23 -9.61 14.30
C LYS A 154 3.95 -9.55 13.48
N ALA A 155 3.83 -10.51 12.56
CA ALA A 155 2.64 -10.76 11.76
C ALA A 155 1.92 -12.02 12.27
N TYR A 156 0.60 -12.04 12.14
CA TYR A 156 -0.28 -13.09 12.65
C TYR A 156 -1.41 -13.38 11.68
N GLY A 157 -1.85 -14.63 11.64
CA GLY A 157 -3.03 -15.05 10.89
C GLY A 157 -2.87 -14.92 9.38
N TYR A 158 -4.00 -14.73 8.70
CA TYR A 158 -4.12 -14.79 7.26
C TYR A 158 -4.84 -13.54 6.72
N LEU A 159 -4.77 -13.31 5.41
CA LEU A 159 -5.43 -12.17 4.75
C LEU A 159 -6.97 -12.25 4.81
N GLY A 160 -7.54 -13.40 5.15
CA GLY A 160 -8.98 -13.61 5.33
C GLY A 160 -9.24 -14.87 6.14
N TYR A 161 -10.48 -15.07 6.62
CA TYR A 161 -10.81 -16.22 7.47
C TYR A 161 -10.62 -17.58 6.78
N ASP A 162 -10.95 -17.65 5.49
CA ASP A 162 -10.78 -18.85 4.65
C ASP A 162 -9.54 -18.76 3.75
N SER A 163 -8.66 -17.79 3.99
CA SER A 163 -7.47 -17.56 3.17
C SER A 163 -6.32 -18.48 3.58
N THR A 164 -5.59 -19.02 2.60
CA THR A 164 -4.31 -19.69 2.84
C THR A 164 -3.12 -18.73 2.79
N GLU A 165 -3.36 -17.45 2.54
CA GLU A 165 -2.31 -16.44 2.42
C GLU A 165 -2.02 -15.80 3.78
N GLU A 166 -0.84 -16.07 4.32
CA GLU A 166 -0.40 -15.53 5.61
C GLU A 166 -0.24 -14.01 5.55
N VAL A 167 -0.53 -13.34 6.67
CA VAL A 167 -0.09 -11.96 6.88
C VAL A 167 1.43 -11.94 7.09
N TYR A 168 2.09 -10.93 6.55
CA TYR A 168 3.52 -10.68 6.75
C TYR A 168 3.76 -9.18 7.02
N PRO A 169 4.91 -8.78 7.60
CA PRO A 169 5.14 -7.38 8.00
C PRO A 169 5.03 -6.35 6.87
N GLN A 170 5.15 -6.77 5.60
CA GLN A 170 5.01 -5.94 4.41
C GLN A 170 3.60 -5.98 3.78
N THR A 171 2.62 -6.65 4.40
CA THR A 171 1.22 -6.63 3.96
C THR A 171 0.69 -5.19 3.98
N ILE A 172 0.05 -4.78 2.88
CA ILE A 172 -0.52 -3.45 2.68
C ILE A 172 -1.97 -3.48 3.18
N TYR A 173 -2.33 -2.51 4.00
CA TYR A 173 -3.68 -2.37 4.54
C TYR A 173 -4.32 -1.08 4.04
N ASP A 174 -5.64 -1.10 3.81
CA ASP A 174 -6.42 0.13 3.78
C ASP A 174 -6.38 0.77 5.18
N LEU A 175 -5.97 2.03 5.24
CA LEU A 175 -5.79 2.77 6.48
C LEU A 175 -7.01 3.64 6.83
N ALA A 176 -8.03 3.67 5.97
CA ALA A 176 -9.28 4.40 6.15
C ALA A 176 -9.03 5.84 6.68
N SER A 177 -9.63 6.18 7.82
CA SER A 177 -9.54 7.51 8.43
C SER A 177 -8.15 7.94 8.89
N VAL A 178 -7.15 7.05 8.98
CA VAL A 178 -5.75 7.46 9.19
C VAL A 178 -5.23 8.30 8.01
N THR A 179 -5.84 8.17 6.82
CA THR A 179 -5.57 9.04 5.66
C THR A 179 -5.72 10.52 5.98
N LYS A 180 -6.66 10.88 6.88
CA LYS A 180 -6.89 12.26 7.31
C LYS A 180 -5.61 12.88 7.85
N VAL A 181 -4.90 12.17 8.74
CA VAL A 181 -3.66 12.65 9.34
C VAL A 181 -2.44 12.43 8.44
N MET A 182 -2.36 11.29 7.74
CA MET A 182 -1.19 10.91 6.95
C MET A 182 -1.11 11.62 5.59
N ALA A 183 -2.22 12.15 5.07
CA ALA A 183 -2.24 12.88 3.81
C ALA A 183 -2.74 14.31 3.98
N THR A 184 -3.99 14.50 4.39
CA THR A 184 -4.64 15.82 4.33
C THR A 184 -4.06 16.78 5.37
N THR A 185 -3.98 16.39 6.64
CA THR A 185 -3.51 17.29 7.72
C THR A 185 -2.06 17.70 7.51
N VAL A 186 -1.14 16.77 7.23
CA VAL A 186 0.27 17.10 6.96
C VAL A 186 0.42 18.02 5.75
N SER A 187 -0.42 17.83 4.71
CA SER A 187 -0.43 18.70 3.53
C SER A 187 -0.85 20.12 3.87
N LEU A 188 -1.91 20.28 4.67
CA LEU A 188 -2.37 21.60 5.12
C LEU A 188 -1.34 22.28 6.01
N MET A 189 -0.70 21.56 6.93
CA MET A 189 0.36 22.10 7.79
C MET A 189 1.52 22.63 6.93
N ARG A 190 1.96 21.87 5.92
CA ARG A 190 3.01 22.30 4.99
C ARG A 190 2.61 23.55 4.20
N LEU A 191 1.37 23.61 3.71
CA LEU A 191 0.88 24.79 2.98
C LEU A 191 0.71 26.01 3.89
N TYR A 192 0.37 25.80 5.17
CA TYR A 192 0.31 26.85 6.18
C TYR A 192 1.71 27.41 6.49
N ASP A 193 2.70 26.54 6.71
CA ASP A 193 4.09 26.94 6.95
C ASP A 193 4.70 27.71 5.75
N GLN A 194 4.25 27.39 4.53
CA GLN A 194 4.62 28.11 3.31
C GLN A 194 3.88 29.46 3.14
N GLY A 195 2.97 29.81 4.05
CA GLY A 195 2.13 31.01 3.97
C GLY A 195 1.05 30.96 2.88
N LYS A 196 0.83 29.80 2.24
CA LYS A 196 -0.14 29.61 1.16
C LYS A 196 -1.54 29.30 1.67
N LEU A 197 -1.64 28.69 2.85
CA LEU A 197 -2.89 28.43 3.55
C LEU A 197 -3.00 29.36 4.76
N LYS A 198 -4.18 29.93 4.96
CA LYS A 198 -4.58 30.64 6.18
C LYS A 198 -5.81 29.97 6.79
N LEU A 199 -5.79 29.77 8.10
CA LEU A 199 -6.84 29.02 8.84
C LEU A 199 -8.13 29.82 9.03
N ASP A 200 -8.04 31.15 9.07
CA ASP A 200 -9.15 32.09 9.22
C ASP A 200 -9.88 32.38 7.89
N LYS A 201 -9.27 32.02 6.75
CA LYS A 201 -9.90 32.12 5.45
C LYS A 201 -11.07 31.15 5.30
N LYS A 202 -12.02 31.57 4.47
CA LYS A 202 -13.26 30.85 4.19
C LYS A 202 -13.09 29.88 3.02
N LEU A 203 -13.92 28.83 2.96
CA LEU A 203 -13.91 27.87 1.85
C LEU A 203 -14.06 28.53 0.48
N GLY A 204 -14.97 29.51 0.35
CA GLY A 204 -15.20 30.21 -0.92
C GLY A 204 -14.00 30.98 -1.46
N GLU A 205 -13.00 31.25 -0.63
CA GLU A 205 -11.76 31.90 -1.06
C GLU A 205 -10.79 30.92 -1.74
N TYR A 206 -10.88 29.62 -1.43
CA TYR A 206 -10.04 28.58 -2.04
C TYR A 206 -10.79 27.77 -3.10
N LEU A 207 -12.09 27.59 -2.94
CA LEU A 207 -12.92 26.69 -3.74
C LEU A 207 -14.05 27.48 -4.43
N PRO A 208 -13.86 27.95 -5.67
CA PRO A 208 -14.87 28.78 -6.37
C PRO A 208 -16.25 28.12 -6.48
N TRP A 209 -16.30 26.78 -6.58
CA TRP A 209 -17.53 26.00 -6.72
C TRP A 209 -18.40 25.97 -5.45
N VAL A 210 -17.91 26.46 -4.31
CA VAL A 210 -18.73 26.60 -3.10
C VAL A 210 -19.33 27.99 -2.92
N LYS A 211 -19.01 28.97 -3.78
CA LYS A 211 -19.56 30.33 -3.67
C LYS A 211 -21.07 30.33 -3.92
N GLY A 212 -21.81 31.13 -3.16
CA GLY A 212 -23.27 31.18 -3.18
C GLY A 212 -23.95 30.04 -2.41
N THR A 213 -23.19 29.19 -1.72
CA THR A 213 -23.70 28.02 -0.99
C THR A 213 -23.60 28.24 0.52
N ASN A 214 -24.30 27.42 1.32
CA ASN A 214 -24.17 27.46 2.78
C ASN A 214 -22.78 27.02 3.30
N LYS A 215 -21.87 26.58 2.39
CA LYS A 215 -20.48 26.19 2.68
C LYS A 215 -19.51 27.36 2.52
N GLU A 216 -19.87 28.38 1.74
CA GLU A 216 -18.97 29.45 1.32
C GLU A 216 -18.24 30.11 2.49
N SER A 217 -18.95 30.37 3.58
CA SER A 217 -18.47 31.14 4.74
C SER A 217 -17.80 30.30 5.83
N LEU A 218 -17.69 28.98 5.65
CA LEU A 218 -17.03 28.11 6.62
C LEU A 218 -15.53 28.36 6.64
N THR A 219 -14.94 28.51 7.83
CA THR A 219 -13.50 28.74 7.96
C THR A 219 -12.73 27.42 7.87
N VAL A 220 -11.51 27.46 7.34
CA VAL A 220 -10.62 26.30 7.32
C VAL A 220 -10.37 25.76 8.73
N ARG A 221 -10.26 26.64 9.73
CA ARG A 221 -10.10 26.29 11.14
C ARG A 221 -11.24 25.42 11.66
N ASP A 222 -12.49 25.84 11.45
CA ASP A 222 -13.64 25.11 11.97
C ASP A 222 -13.75 23.74 11.32
N ILE A 223 -13.41 23.63 10.03
CA ILE A 223 -13.44 22.37 9.28
C ILE A 223 -12.37 21.40 9.81
N LEU A 224 -11.14 21.89 10.01
CA LEU A 224 -10.06 21.10 10.60
C LEU A 224 -10.39 20.58 12.01
N LEU A 225 -11.17 21.35 12.78
CA LEU A 225 -11.59 21.00 14.13
C LEU A 225 -12.88 20.18 14.17
N HIS A 226 -13.45 19.79 13.02
CA HIS A 226 -14.75 19.14 12.94
C HIS A 226 -15.88 19.96 13.62
N GLN A 227 -15.79 21.28 13.56
CA GLN A 227 -16.70 22.25 14.19
C GLN A 227 -17.48 23.10 13.16
N ALA A 228 -17.29 22.83 11.87
CA ALA A 228 -17.95 23.56 10.80
C ALA A 228 -19.46 23.24 10.66
N GLY A 229 -19.96 22.23 11.38
CA GLY A 229 -21.34 21.78 11.32
C GLY A 229 -21.68 20.99 10.04
N LEU A 230 -20.67 20.45 9.36
CA LEU A 230 -20.86 19.62 8.17
C LEU A 230 -21.52 18.29 8.54
N LYS A 231 -22.41 17.81 7.66
CA LYS A 231 -23.03 16.48 7.81
C LYS A 231 -21.95 15.41 7.94
N SER A 232 -22.06 14.52 8.93
CA SER A 232 -21.02 13.55 9.26
C SER A 232 -20.69 12.61 8.09
N PHE A 233 -21.73 12.05 7.47
CA PHE A 233 -21.61 11.09 6.38
C PHE A 233 -22.79 11.22 5.40
N ILE A 234 -22.50 11.02 4.11
CA ILE A 234 -23.50 10.95 3.04
C ILE A 234 -23.30 9.62 2.30
N PRO A 235 -24.26 8.68 2.34
CA PRO A 235 -24.12 7.38 1.69
C PRO A 235 -24.41 7.48 0.18
N PHE A 236 -23.47 8.03 -0.60
CA PHE A 236 -23.65 8.30 -2.04
C PHE A 236 -24.04 7.06 -2.85
N TYR A 237 -23.61 5.87 -2.43
CA TYR A 237 -23.89 4.63 -3.15
C TYR A 237 -25.37 4.21 -3.08
N ARG A 238 -26.13 4.64 -2.05
CA ARG A 238 -27.53 4.20 -1.86
C ARG A 238 -28.43 4.57 -3.03
N GLU A 239 -28.37 5.82 -3.50
CA GLU A 239 -29.13 6.24 -4.68
C GLU A 239 -28.74 5.50 -5.97
N THR A 240 -27.60 4.79 -5.97
CA THR A 240 -27.14 3.99 -7.12
C THR A 240 -27.60 2.53 -7.09
N ILE A 241 -28.08 2.04 -5.94
CA ILE A 241 -28.58 0.66 -5.74
C ILE A 241 -30.08 0.60 -5.40
N ASP A 242 -30.61 1.59 -4.65
CA ASP A 242 -32.01 1.63 -4.16
C ASP A 242 -33.04 1.71 -5.30
N LEU A 243 -32.56 2.01 -6.49
CA LEU A 243 -33.37 2.18 -7.68
C LEU A 243 -33.58 0.88 -8.48
N ASN A 244 -33.04 -0.25 -7.98
CA ASN A 244 -33.32 -1.60 -8.48
C ASN A 244 -33.98 -2.43 -7.35
N PRO A 245 -35.11 -3.12 -7.61
CA PRO A 245 -35.80 -3.90 -6.57
C PRO A 245 -34.96 -5.01 -5.92
N ASP A 246 -33.93 -5.50 -6.60
CA ASP A 246 -33.01 -6.54 -6.13
C ASP A 246 -31.74 -5.99 -5.45
N GLY A 247 -31.66 -4.67 -5.26
CA GLY A 247 -30.49 -3.99 -4.68
C GLY A 247 -29.22 -4.13 -5.52
N SER A 248 -29.32 -4.47 -6.81
CA SER A 248 -28.16 -4.50 -7.71
C SER A 248 -27.72 -3.09 -8.09
N PRO A 249 -26.41 -2.84 -8.26
CA PRO A 249 -25.93 -1.60 -8.83
C PRO A 249 -26.49 -1.34 -10.24
N ARG A 250 -26.89 -0.10 -10.50
CA ARG A 250 -27.44 0.26 -11.81
C ARG A 250 -26.41 0.17 -12.94
N ASN A 251 -26.77 -0.54 -14.00
CA ASN A 251 -26.01 -0.58 -15.25
C ASN A 251 -25.89 0.79 -15.95
N SER A 252 -26.74 1.76 -15.60
CA SER A 252 -26.64 3.15 -16.09
C SER A 252 -25.60 4.01 -15.35
N VAL A 253 -25.05 3.48 -14.25
CA VAL A 253 -24.04 4.13 -13.41
C VAL A 253 -22.74 3.33 -13.40
N TYR A 254 -22.83 2.00 -13.41
CA TYR A 254 -21.69 1.11 -13.36
C TYR A 254 -21.66 0.13 -14.53
N VAL A 255 -20.46 -0.15 -15.01
CA VAL A 255 -20.17 -1.17 -16.02
C VAL A 255 -19.07 -2.12 -15.53
N PRO A 256 -19.02 -3.37 -16.01
CA PRO A 256 -18.06 -4.36 -15.50
C PRO A 256 -16.63 -4.13 -15.99
N LYS A 257 -16.43 -3.35 -17.06
CA LYS A 257 -15.15 -3.04 -17.68
C LYS A 257 -15.10 -1.56 -18.03
N ALA A 258 -13.92 -0.96 -17.91
CA ALA A 258 -13.72 0.44 -18.28
C ALA A 258 -14.08 0.70 -19.74
N ASP A 259 -14.69 1.85 -19.99
CA ASP A 259 -14.97 2.40 -21.31
C ASP A 259 -14.72 3.92 -21.34
N SER A 260 -15.09 4.61 -22.43
CA SER A 260 -14.85 6.05 -22.59
C SER A 260 -15.64 6.95 -21.64
N PHE A 261 -16.66 6.42 -20.95
CA PHE A 261 -17.50 7.16 -20.00
C PHE A 261 -17.37 6.63 -18.56
N HIS A 262 -16.75 5.47 -18.35
CA HIS A 262 -16.60 4.81 -17.06
C HIS A 262 -15.14 4.45 -16.80
N THR A 263 -14.34 5.43 -16.41
CA THR A 263 -12.92 5.24 -16.10
C THR A 263 -12.66 5.06 -14.61
N MET A 264 -13.62 5.43 -13.76
CA MET A 264 -13.49 5.36 -12.30
C MET A 264 -13.71 3.95 -11.75
N ARG A 265 -12.64 3.20 -11.51
CA ARG A 265 -12.71 1.88 -10.88
C ARG A 265 -13.19 1.98 -9.42
N VAL A 266 -14.29 1.29 -9.08
CA VAL A 266 -14.87 1.23 -7.73
C VAL A 266 -14.63 -0.14 -7.07
N ALA A 267 -14.54 -1.20 -7.87
CA ALA A 267 -14.17 -2.54 -7.42
C ALA A 267 -13.49 -3.33 -8.56
N ALA A 268 -13.20 -4.62 -8.37
CA ALA A 268 -12.41 -5.39 -9.32
C ALA A 268 -13.03 -5.41 -10.73
N ASN A 269 -14.36 -5.63 -10.79
CA ASN A 269 -15.17 -5.70 -12.00
C ASN A 269 -16.29 -4.64 -12.00
N MET A 270 -15.99 -3.41 -11.58
CA MET A 270 -17.00 -2.36 -11.44
C MET A 270 -16.38 -0.97 -11.65
N TYR A 271 -16.83 -0.29 -12.70
CA TYR A 271 -16.37 1.04 -13.08
C TYR A 271 -17.56 1.99 -13.12
N MET A 272 -17.46 3.12 -12.42
CA MET A 272 -18.50 4.15 -12.34
C MET A 272 -18.33 5.18 -13.46
N ARG A 273 -19.45 5.72 -13.94
CA ARG A 273 -19.47 6.84 -14.88
C ARG A 273 -18.75 8.07 -14.31
N ASP A 274 -17.98 8.74 -15.15
CA ASP A 274 -17.04 9.77 -14.70
C ASP A 274 -17.73 11.04 -14.17
N ASP A 275 -18.89 11.40 -14.75
CA ASP A 275 -19.68 12.57 -14.36
C ASP A 275 -20.46 12.39 -13.04
N TRP A 276 -20.47 11.19 -12.44
CA TRP A 276 -21.15 10.98 -11.15
C TRP A 276 -20.51 11.76 -10.01
N MET A 277 -19.23 12.13 -10.15
CA MET A 277 -18.53 13.00 -9.21
C MET A 277 -19.21 14.37 -9.07
N ASP A 278 -19.83 14.89 -10.12
CA ASP A 278 -20.58 16.15 -10.06
C ASP A 278 -21.82 16.02 -9.16
N THR A 279 -22.48 14.87 -9.23
CA THR A 279 -23.61 14.55 -8.34
C THR A 279 -23.15 14.48 -6.89
N ILE A 280 -22.04 13.78 -6.62
CA ILE A 280 -21.45 13.70 -5.27
C ILE A 280 -21.17 15.09 -4.71
N TYR A 281 -20.46 15.95 -5.44
CA TYR A 281 -20.16 17.31 -4.97
C TYR A 281 -21.42 18.15 -4.80
N ARG A 282 -22.40 18.01 -5.70
CA ARG A 282 -23.69 18.69 -5.56
C ARG A 282 -24.41 18.29 -4.26
N ARG A 283 -24.44 16.99 -3.93
CA ARG A 283 -25.02 16.49 -2.66
C ARG A 283 -24.29 17.04 -1.44
N ILE A 284 -22.96 17.09 -1.48
CA ILE A 284 -22.15 17.66 -0.40
C ILE A 284 -22.48 19.14 -0.20
N VAL A 285 -22.52 19.93 -1.28
CA VAL A 285 -22.79 21.37 -1.21
C VAL A 285 -24.20 21.65 -0.71
N GLN A 286 -25.20 20.91 -1.21
CA GLN A 286 -26.60 21.08 -0.83
C GLN A 286 -26.93 20.57 0.56
N SER A 287 -26.05 19.75 1.16
CA SER A 287 -26.28 19.24 2.52
C SER A 287 -26.43 20.38 3.53
N GLU A 288 -27.19 20.12 4.59
CA GLU A 288 -27.34 21.09 5.67
C GLU A 288 -26.03 21.34 6.42
N VAL A 289 -25.94 22.52 7.04
CA VAL A 289 -24.89 22.86 7.99
C VAL A 289 -25.55 23.07 9.34
N VAL A 290 -25.35 22.13 10.26
CA VAL A 290 -26.04 22.07 11.55
C VAL A 290 -25.02 22.04 12.68
N GLY A 291 -25.25 22.82 13.73
CA GLY A 291 -24.43 22.76 14.93
C GLY A 291 -23.02 23.35 14.77
N LYS A 292 -22.87 24.45 14.01
CA LYS A 292 -21.61 25.23 13.98
C LYS A 292 -21.10 25.50 15.40
N GLY A 293 -19.80 25.28 15.61
CA GLY A 293 -19.15 25.41 16.92
C GLY A 293 -19.25 24.16 17.81
N LYS A 294 -20.00 23.12 17.41
CA LYS A 294 -20.01 21.81 18.08
C LYS A 294 -19.19 20.81 17.29
N TYR A 295 -18.49 19.93 18.00
CA TYR A 295 -17.71 18.86 17.39
C TYR A 295 -18.63 17.80 16.76
N VAL A 296 -18.48 17.57 15.45
CA VAL A 296 -19.13 16.53 14.67
C VAL A 296 -18.11 15.94 13.70
N TYR A 297 -17.68 14.70 13.95
CA TYR A 297 -16.76 14.00 13.05
C TYR A 297 -17.40 13.83 11.66
N SER A 298 -16.84 14.49 10.65
CA SER A 298 -17.38 14.50 9.29
C SER A 298 -16.34 14.19 8.22
N ASP A 299 -16.71 13.30 7.30
CA ASP A 299 -15.90 13.01 6.12
C ASP A 299 -15.92 14.17 5.11
N ASN A 300 -17.02 14.94 5.09
CA ASN A 300 -17.13 16.11 4.23
C ASN A 300 -16.09 17.18 4.59
N ASP A 301 -15.72 17.31 5.87
CA ASP A 301 -14.63 18.20 6.28
C ASP A 301 -13.35 17.87 5.51
N PHE A 302 -12.94 16.61 5.52
CA PHE A 302 -11.69 16.17 4.91
C PHE A 302 -11.73 16.10 3.38
N ILE A 303 -12.92 15.96 2.78
CA ILE A 303 -13.11 16.14 1.34
C ILE A 303 -12.82 17.60 0.96
N PHE A 304 -13.41 18.58 1.65
CA PHE A 304 -13.15 20.00 1.37
C PHE A 304 -11.67 20.36 1.58
N LEU A 305 -11.09 19.90 2.69
CA LEU A 305 -9.69 20.12 3.00
C LEU A 305 -8.75 19.53 1.95
N GLY A 306 -9.04 18.32 1.46
CA GLY A 306 -8.31 17.73 0.33
C GLY A 306 -8.40 18.60 -0.91
N LYS A 307 -9.60 19.13 -1.25
CA LYS A 307 -9.77 20.04 -2.38
C LYS A 307 -9.06 21.39 -2.21
N ILE A 308 -8.92 21.89 -0.98
CA ILE A 308 -8.10 23.08 -0.72
C ILE A 308 -6.64 22.79 -1.02
N VAL A 309 -6.12 21.63 -0.61
CA VAL A 309 -4.74 21.22 -0.95
C VAL A 309 -4.57 21.19 -2.47
N GLU A 310 -5.49 20.56 -3.20
CA GLU A 310 -5.42 20.47 -4.66
C GLU A 310 -5.47 21.85 -5.33
N ALA A 311 -6.39 22.73 -4.88
CA ALA A 311 -6.53 24.07 -5.43
C ALA A 311 -5.27 24.94 -5.22
N ILE A 312 -4.59 24.80 -4.08
CA ILE A 312 -3.37 25.55 -3.77
C ILE A 312 -2.15 24.91 -4.47
N ALA A 313 -2.07 23.58 -4.51
CA ALA A 313 -0.91 22.86 -5.02
C ALA A 313 -0.90 22.73 -6.55
N GLY A 314 -2.06 22.81 -7.22
CA GLY A 314 -2.20 22.62 -8.66
C GLY A 314 -2.01 21.17 -9.12
N MET A 315 -2.17 20.19 -8.21
CA MET A 315 -2.06 18.76 -8.46
C MET A 315 -2.99 18.00 -7.51
N THR A 316 -3.27 16.72 -7.76
CA THR A 316 -4.18 15.97 -6.89
C THR A 316 -3.58 15.71 -5.51
N LEU A 317 -4.41 15.45 -4.50
CA LEU A 317 -3.91 15.21 -3.13
C LEU A 317 -2.93 14.03 -3.09
N ASP A 318 -3.20 12.97 -3.85
CA ASP A 318 -2.34 11.79 -3.93
C ASP A 318 -0.98 12.09 -4.58
N GLU A 319 -0.94 12.93 -5.61
CA GLU A 319 0.31 13.39 -6.22
C GLU A 319 1.11 14.29 -5.27
N TYR A 320 0.43 15.25 -4.63
CA TYR A 320 1.05 16.21 -3.71
C TYR A 320 1.71 15.50 -2.53
N VAL A 321 0.97 14.64 -1.82
CA VAL A 321 1.52 13.97 -0.63
C VAL A 321 2.63 12.98 -1.01
N ARG A 322 2.53 12.34 -2.18
CA ARG A 322 3.57 11.43 -2.67
C ARG A 322 4.88 12.17 -2.86
N LYS A 323 4.84 13.32 -3.55
CA LYS A 323 5.99 14.16 -3.85
C LYS A 323 6.58 14.83 -2.61
N GLU A 324 5.75 15.44 -1.77
CA GLU A 324 6.22 16.27 -0.65
C GLU A 324 6.61 15.44 0.57
N PHE A 325 6.03 14.25 0.75
CA PHE A 325 6.23 13.45 1.97
C PHE A 325 6.63 12.01 1.70
N TYR A 326 5.84 11.23 0.95
CA TYR A 326 6.05 9.78 0.91
C TYR A 326 7.35 9.39 0.22
N GLU A 327 7.72 10.02 -0.89
CA GLU A 327 9.00 9.77 -1.57
C GLU A 327 10.21 10.23 -0.72
N PRO A 328 10.27 11.47 -0.20
CA PRO A 328 11.37 11.90 0.67
C PRO A 328 11.53 11.04 1.93
N LEU A 329 10.42 10.54 2.49
CA LEU A 329 10.41 9.68 3.68
C LEU A 329 10.58 8.19 3.33
N GLN A 330 10.76 7.82 2.06
CA GLN A 330 10.91 6.44 1.60
C GLN A 330 9.72 5.53 1.96
N MET A 331 8.52 6.11 2.04
CA MET A 331 7.26 5.42 2.30
C MET A 331 6.71 4.79 1.01
N HIS A 332 7.51 3.92 0.38
CA HIS A 332 7.23 3.40 -0.96
C HIS A 332 5.97 2.53 -1.06
N ALA A 333 5.49 1.98 0.05
CA ALA A 333 4.25 1.20 0.12
C ALA A 333 3.01 2.04 0.52
N THR A 334 3.19 3.31 0.87
CA THR A 334 2.10 4.21 1.24
C THR A 334 1.58 4.96 0.01
N GLY A 335 0.27 5.21 -0.02
CA GLY A 335 -0.37 6.07 -1.01
C GLY A 335 -1.74 5.57 -1.41
N PHE A 336 -2.24 6.11 -2.52
CA PHE A 336 -3.58 5.84 -3.02
C PHE A 336 -3.55 4.81 -4.15
N LYS A 337 -4.70 4.17 -4.38
CA LYS A 337 -4.96 3.22 -5.47
C LYS A 337 -3.88 2.11 -5.58
N PRO A 338 -3.68 1.31 -4.51
CA PRO A 338 -2.57 0.36 -4.41
C PRO A 338 -2.58 -0.71 -5.51
N LEU A 339 -3.74 -1.08 -6.06
CA LEU A 339 -3.86 -2.08 -7.13
C LEU A 339 -3.22 -1.67 -8.47
N TYR A 340 -2.90 -0.38 -8.69
CA TYR A 340 -2.10 0.04 -9.85
C TYR A 340 -0.59 -0.08 -9.61
N ARG A 341 -0.17 -0.39 -8.37
CA ARG A 341 1.23 -0.39 -7.92
C ARG A 341 1.68 -1.75 -7.39
N PHE A 342 0.76 -2.52 -6.82
CA PHE A 342 1.05 -3.77 -6.13
C PHE A 342 0.08 -4.86 -6.58
N SER A 343 0.55 -6.11 -6.56
CA SER A 343 -0.29 -7.27 -6.77
C SER A 343 -1.31 -7.41 -5.63
N ALA A 344 -2.51 -7.91 -5.95
CA ALA A 344 -3.60 -8.06 -4.98
C ALA A 344 -3.23 -8.94 -3.77
N ASN A 345 -2.38 -9.96 -3.96
CA ASN A 345 -1.88 -10.82 -2.88
C ASN A 345 -0.93 -10.13 -1.88
N ARG A 346 -0.64 -8.83 -2.08
CA ARG A 346 0.08 -7.99 -1.12
C ARG A 346 -0.83 -7.09 -0.30
N ILE A 347 -2.10 -7.04 -0.65
CA ILE A 347 -3.07 -6.12 -0.06
C ILE A 347 -4.07 -6.96 0.72
N ALA A 348 -4.22 -6.65 2.00
CA ALA A 348 -5.26 -7.26 2.81
C ALA A 348 -6.64 -6.79 2.32
N PRO A 349 -7.59 -7.70 2.10
CA PRO A 349 -8.99 -7.36 1.92
C PRO A 349 -9.50 -6.48 3.06
N THR A 350 -10.30 -5.48 2.71
CA THR A 350 -10.92 -4.53 3.63
C THR A 350 -12.26 -5.04 4.13
N GLU A 351 -13.08 -5.59 3.23
CA GLU A 351 -14.41 -6.12 3.58
C GLU A 351 -14.93 -7.07 2.50
N ASP A 352 -15.84 -7.97 2.88
CA ASP A 352 -16.73 -8.65 1.95
C ASP A 352 -18.02 -7.82 1.81
N ASP A 353 -18.10 -6.98 0.76
CA ASP A 353 -19.23 -6.09 0.57
C ASP A 353 -20.39 -6.82 -0.10
N LEU A 354 -21.32 -7.32 0.71
CA LEU A 354 -22.49 -8.08 0.27
C LEU A 354 -23.63 -7.20 -0.29
N LEU A 355 -23.57 -5.88 -0.11
CA LEU A 355 -24.69 -4.99 -0.42
C LEU A 355 -24.46 -4.22 -1.72
N PHE A 356 -23.35 -3.49 -1.81
CA PHE A 356 -23.10 -2.57 -2.93
C PHE A 356 -22.24 -3.22 -4.00
N ARG A 357 -20.96 -3.49 -3.71
CA ARG A 357 -20.02 -4.01 -4.72
C ARG A 357 -20.16 -5.52 -4.94
N LYS A 358 -20.83 -6.25 -4.04
CA LYS A 358 -21.12 -7.69 -4.12
C LYS A 358 -19.86 -8.53 -4.40
N GLN A 359 -18.75 -8.17 -3.75
CA GLN A 359 -17.45 -8.81 -3.90
C GLN A 359 -16.53 -8.46 -2.72
N LEU A 360 -15.47 -9.26 -2.55
CA LEU A 360 -14.36 -8.99 -1.65
C LEU A 360 -13.57 -7.76 -2.14
N ILE A 361 -13.35 -6.79 -1.26
CA ILE A 361 -12.71 -5.50 -1.54
C ILE A 361 -11.31 -5.45 -1.00
#